data_AF-A0ABC8C3H1-F1
#
_entry.id   AF-A0ABC8C3H1-F1
#
_cell.length_a   1.000
_cell.length_b   1.000
_cell.length_c   1.000
_cell.angle_alpha   90.00
_cell.angle_beta   90.00
_cell.angle_gamma   90.00
#
_symmetry.space_group_name_H-M   'P 1'
#
loop_
_entity.id
_entity.type
_entity.pdbx_description
1 polymer ?
#
loop_
_entity_poly.entity_id
_entity_poly.type
_entity_poly.pdbx_seq_one_letter_code
_entity_poly.pdbx_strand_id
1 'polypeptide(L)'
;MWIEEIWADASLSGPISHASPLLAHAVQELVSGRVAKPSRLRRISRSLARYLLRMRHRATPFGLFAGPMTAFGGPAGLPLAHDLFHSDSKGVLDHARAAEENPSDVLGAKETSLLAMSLLMRAAQVELGEQGDVWSRVEDRRPLPDDLTPQQVSTMAPSMRRLLLTDARPLLRSGPLAPVRTWIEDLEHHGHRLAAAAEADDLSTGRRAILARHILFHWNRMGFGLRQQAIWARAAREAAIGTG
;
A
#
# COMPACT_ATOMS: atom_id res chain seq x y z
N MET A 1 -14.22 12.60 -24.38
CA MET A 1 -13.61 12.93 -23.06
C MET A 1 -12.19 12.38 -23.03
N TRP A 2 -11.19 13.10 -22.49
CA TRP A 2 -9.76 12.70 -22.51
C TRP A 2 -9.50 11.23 -22.11
N ILE A 3 -10.24 10.69 -21.14
CA ILE A 3 -10.15 9.28 -20.75
C ILE A 3 -10.58 8.33 -21.87
N GLU A 4 -11.67 8.63 -22.58
CA GLU A 4 -12.17 7.82 -23.71
C GLU A 4 -11.15 7.77 -24.84
N GLU A 5 -10.52 8.91 -25.14
CA GLU A 5 -9.47 9.02 -26.16
C GLU A 5 -8.26 8.13 -25.83
N ILE A 6 -7.80 8.15 -24.57
CA ILE A 6 -6.72 7.25 -24.12
C ILE A 6 -7.16 5.79 -24.17
N TRP A 7 -8.40 5.50 -23.79
CA TRP A 7 -8.87 4.13 -23.70
C TRP A 7 -9.12 3.50 -25.08
N ALA A 8 -9.38 4.33 -26.09
CA ALA A 8 -9.49 3.90 -27.50
C ALA A 8 -8.14 3.48 -28.11
N ASP A 9 -7.01 3.97 -27.57
CA ASP A 9 -5.68 3.57 -28.04
C ASP A 9 -5.22 2.26 -27.37
N ALA A 10 -5.24 1.16 -28.13
CA ALA A 10 -4.83 -0.16 -27.67
C ALA A 10 -3.36 -0.22 -27.20
N SER A 11 -2.49 0.66 -27.71
CA SER A 11 -1.08 0.74 -27.30
C SER A 11 -0.93 1.32 -25.89
N LEU A 12 -1.93 2.07 -25.41
CA LEU A 12 -1.99 2.60 -24.06
C LEU A 12 -2.88 1.74 -23.16
N SER A 13 -4.09 1.38 -23.61
CA SER A 13 -5.06 0.64 -22.82
C SER A 13 -4.65 -0.81 -22.57
N GLY A 14 -3.96 -1.47 -23.50
CA GLY A 14 -3.46 -2.85 -23.36
C GLY A 14 -2.48 -2.99 -22.19
N PRO A 15 -1.35 -2.26 -22.20
CA PRO A 15 -0.38 -2.30 -21.10
C PRO A 15 -0.98 -1.88 -19.75
N ILE A 16 -1.88 -0.88 -19.73
CA ILE A 16 -2.54 -0.45 -18.50
C ILE A 16 -3.50 -1.52 -17.97
N SER A 17 -4.23 -2.21 -18.85
CA SER A 17 -5.12 -3.31 -18.48
C SER A 17 -4.38 -4.48 -17.88
N HIS A 18 -3.20 -4.79 -18.42
CA HIS A 18 -2.35 -5.83 -17.86
C HIS A 18 -1.71 -5.40 -16.53
N ALA A 19 -1.15 -4.19 -16.47
CA ALA A 19 -0.42 -3.70 -15.29
C ALA A 19 -1.33 -3.26 -14.12
N SER A 20 -2.59 -2.90 -14.41
CA SER A 20 -3.56 -2.50 -13.40
C SER A 20 -4.99 -2.85 -13.84
N PRO A 21 -5.40 -4.12 -13.67
CA PRO A 21 -6.75 -4.57 -14.03
C PRO A 21 -7.86 -3.77 -13.35
N LEU A 22 -7.65 -3.32 -12.10
CA LEU A 22 -8.61 -2.50 -11.36
C LEU A 22 -8.77 -1.09 -11.96
N LEU A 23 -7.69 -0.45 -12.40
CA LEU A 23 -7.78 0.83 -13.09
C LEU A 23 -8.49 0.66 -14.44
N ALA A 24 -8.19 -0.43 -15.14
CA ALA A 24 -8.79 -0.73 -16.42
C ALA A 24 -10.30 -0.96 -16.32
N HIS A 25 -10.73 -1.75 -15.35
CA HIS A 25 -12.15 -1.95 -15.08
C HIS A 25 -12.82 -0.63 -14.71
N ALA A 26 -12.19 0.20 -13.86
CA ALA A 26 -12.74 1.51 -13.50
C ALA A 26 -12.85 2.48 -14.69
N VAL A 27 -11.91 2.45 -15.63
CA VAL A 27 -11.98 3.23 -16.88
C VAL A 27 -13.06 2.69 -17.80
N GLN A 28 -13.19 1.36 -17.96
CA GLN A 28 -14.25 0.75 -18.77
C GLN A 28 -15.66 1.07 -18.24
N GLU A 29 -15.87 1.02 -16.93
CA GLU A 29 -17.13 1.44 -16.30
C GLU A 29 -17.44 2.91 -16.59
N LEU A 30 -16.41 3.77 -16.61
CA LEU A 30 -16.56 5.19 -16.91
C LEU A 30 -16.88 5.44 -18.39
N VAL A 31 -16.17 4.77 -19.30
CA VAL A 31 -16.38 4.85 -20.76
C VAL A 31 -17.73 4.24 -21.17
N SER A 32 -18.20 3.20 -20.48
CA SER A 32 -19.52 2.59 -20.71
C SER A 32 -20.70 3.39 -20.13
N GLY A 33 -20.46 4.60 -19.60
CA GLY A 33 -21.49 5.48 -19.07
C GLY A 33 -22.02 5.10 -17.68
N ARG A 34 -21.36 4.17 -16.97
CA ARG A 34 -21.84 3.64 -15.68
C ARG A 34 -21.38 4.41 -14.43
N VAL A 35 -20.73 5.58 -14.58
CA VAL A 35 -20.19 6.34 -13.43
C VAL A 35 -20.74 7.79 -13.36
N ALA A 36 -21.44 8.09 -12.26
CA ALA A 36 -22.21 9.33 -12.09
C ALA A 36 -21.62 10.39 -11.12
N LYS A 37 -20.43 10.19 -10.51
CA LYS A 37 -19.88 11.11 -9.48
C LYS A 37 -18.58 11.82 -9.92
N PRO A 38 -18.50 13.18 -9.86
CA PRO A 38 -17.32 13.95 -10.27
C PRO A 38 -16.01 13.65 -9.51
N SER A 39 -16.09 13.23 -8.24
CA SER A 39 -14.92 12.84 -7.43
C SER A 39 -14.23 11.59 -7.98
N ARG A 40 -15.03 10.61 -8.43
CA ARG A 40 -14.55 9.34 -9.00
C ARG A 40 -13.89 9.57 -10.35
N LEU A 41 -14.45 10.43 -11.20
CA LEU A 41 -13.85 10.87 -12.45
C LEU A 41 -12.45 11.45 -12.22
N ARG A 42 -12.30 12.42 -11.30
CA ARG A 42 -10.99 13.02 -10.97
C ARG A 42 -9.98 11.99 -10.49
N ARG A 43 -10.40 11.04 -9.65
CA ARG A 43 -9.52 9.97 -9.13
C ARG A 43 -9.02 9.07 -10.26
N ILE A 44 -9.91 8.65 -11.16
CA ILE A 44 -9.58 7.82 -12.34
C ILE A 44 -8.65 8.59 -13.28
N SER A 45 -8.97 9.83 -13.65
CA SER A 45 -8.12 10.67 -14.51
C SER A 45 -6.71 10.81 -13.95
N ARG A 46 -6.58 11.06 -12.64
CA ARG A 46 -5.28 11.21 -11.97
C ARG A 46 -4.48 9.89 -11.95
N SER A 47 -5.14 8.76 -11.80
CA SER A 47 -4.48 7.45 -11.87
C SER A 47 -4.02 7.13 -13.29
N LEU A 48 -4.84 7.44 -14.30
CA LEU A 48 -4.51 7.25 -15.71
C LEU A 48 -3.32 8.12 -16.13
N ALA A 49 -3.34 9.42 -15.77
CA ALA A 49 -2.23 10.34 -16.05
C ALA A 49 -0.90 9.86 -15.45
N ARG A 50 -0.92 9.36 -14.21
CA ARG A 50 0.29 8.79 -13.56
C ARG A 50 0.82 7.56 -14.30
N TYR A 51 -0.06 6.72 -14.84
CA TYR A 51 0.35 5.56 -15.63
C TYR A 51 1.00 5.98 -16.94
N LEU A 52 0.40 6.93 -17.67
CA LEU A 52 0.96 7.46 -18.91
C LEU A 52 2.32 8.15 -18.69
N LEU A 53 2.46 8.94 -17.62
CA LEU A 53 3.74 9.55 -17.27
C LEU A 53 4.81 8.50 -16.94
N ARG A 54 4.44 7.41 -16.25
CA ARG A 54 5.38 6.29 -15.99
C ARG A 54 5.81 5.60 -17.28
N MET A 55 4.88 5.37 -18.21
CA MET A 55 5.17 4.77 -19.51
C MET A 55 6.08 5.64 -20.39
N ARG A 56 6.04 6.97 -20.22
CA ARG A 56 6.92 7.91 -20.94
C ARG A 56 8.36 7.94 -20.43
N HIS A 57 8.59 7.57 -19.17
CA HIS A 57 9.90 7.74 -18.51
C HIS A 57 10.54 6.42 -18.04
N ARG A 58 9.81 5.31 -18.08
CA ARG A 58 10.36 3.95 -18.01
C ARG A 58 10.14 3.26 -19.33
N ALA A 59 11.09 2.43 -19.75
CA ALA A 59 10.79 1.36 -20.68
C ALA A 59 9.52 0.65 -20.16
N THR A 60 8.51 0.57 -21.02
CA THR A 60 7.27 -0.17 -20.79
C THR A 60 7.55 -1.53 -20.13
N PRO A 61 6.64 -2.08 -19.31
CA PRO A 61 6.92 -3.11 -18.30
C PRO A 61 7.48 -4.46 -18.80
N PHE A 62 7.86 -4.58 -20.06
CA PHE A 62 8.50 -5.74 -20.68
C PHE A 62 10.03 -5.68 -20.69
N GLY A 63 10.65 -4.68 -20.07
CA GLY A 63 12.09 -4.69 -19.79
C GLY A 63 12.42 -5.68 -18.67
N LEU A 64 12.42 -6.99 -18.99
CA LEU A 64 12.82 -8.15 -18.18
C LEU A 64 12.30 -8.10 -16.73
N PHE A 65 11.30 -8.94 -16.43
CA PHE A 65 10.72 -9.19 -15.09
C PHE A 65 11.72 -9.50 -13.95
N ALA A 66 13.04 -9.52 -14.20
CA ALA A 66 14.10 -9.61 -13.21
C ALA A 66 13.97 -8.55 -12.08
N GLY A 67 13.53 -7.32 -12.40
CA GLY A 67 13.39 -6.26 -11.41
C GLY A 67 12.35 -6.58 -10.32
N PRO A 68 11.07 -6.82 -10.67
CA PRO A 68 10.05 -7.27 -9.72
C PRO A 68 10.37 -8.63 -9.10
N MET A 69 10.89 -9.59 -9.89
CA MET A 69 11.21 -10.93 -9.40
C MET A 69 12.24 -10.87 -8.27
N THR A 70 13.39 -10.21 -8.47
CA THR A 70 14.37 -10.05 -7.39
C THR A 70 13.80 -9.22 -6.24
N ALA A 71 13.09 -8.13 -6.52
CA ALA A 71 12.54 -7.23 -5.52
C ALA A 71 11.50 -7.85 -4.57
N PHE A 72 10.86 -8.95 -4.99
CA PHE A 72 9.80 -9.63 -4.24
C PHE A 72 10.15 -11.08 -3.87
N GLY A 73 11.42 -11.47 -3.89
CA GLY A 73 11.84 -12.78 -3.37
C GLY A 73 11.76 -13.92 -4.39
N GLY A 74 11.97 -13.62 -5.67
CA GLY A 74 12.14 -14.61 -6.71
C GLY A 74 10.84 -15.28 -7.15
N PRO A 75 10.93 -16.46 -7.79
CA PRO A 75 9.76 -17.21 -8.26
C PRO A 75 8.77 -17.57 -7.16
N ALA A 76 9.22 -17.81 -5.93
CA ALA A 76 8.36 -18.13 -4.79
C ALA A 76 7.67 -16.90 -4.22
N GLY A 77 8.38 -15.77 -4.10
CA GLY A 77 7.84 -14.57 -3.49
C GLY A 77 6.99 -13.69 -4.42
N LEU A 78 7.23 -13.72 -5.74
CA LEU A 78 6.48 -12.89 -6.69
C LEU A 78 4.96 -13.19 -6.69
N PRO A 79 4.50 -14.46 -6.70
CA PRO A 79 3.08 -14.78 -6.56
C PRO A 79 2.49 -14.29 -5.22
N LEU A 80 3.21 -14.43 -4.12
CA LEU A 80 2.77 -13.94 -2.80
C LEU A 80 2.58 -12.42 -2.81
N ALA A 81 3.53 -11.69 -3.38
CA ALA A 81 3.43 -10.24 -3.51
C ALA A 81 2.27 -9.83 -4.42
N HIS A 82 2.02 -10.58 -5.50
CA HIS A 82 0.90 -10.33 -6.41
C HIS A 82 -0.45 -10.52 -5.70
N ASP A 83 -0.65 -11.64 -5.01
CA ASP A 83 -1.88 -11.93 -4.26
C ASP A 83 -2.13 -10.88 -3.18
N LEU A 84 -1.07 -10.55 -2.42
CA LEU A 84 -1.13 -9.51 -1.40
C LEU A 84 -1.48 -8.14 -2.00
N PHE A 85 -0.94 -7.79 -3.18
CA PHE A 85 -1.31 -6.57 -3.88
C PHE A 85 -2.75 -6.55 -4.37
N HIS A 86 -3.27 -7.70 -4.79
CA HIS A 86 -4.65 -7.82 -5.20
C HIS A 86 -5.60 -7.58 -4.01
N SER A 87 -5.42 -8.31 -2.91
CA SER A 87 -6.21 -8.14 -1.67
C SER A 87 -6.08 -6.73 -1.10
N ASP A 88 -4.87 -6.18 -1.03
CA ASP A 88 -4.65 -4.80 -0.55
C ASP A 88 -5.39 -3.78 -1.43
N SER A 89 -5.33 -3.92 -2.76
CA SER A 89 -6.01 -2.98 -3.66
C SER A 89 -7.53 -3.03 -3.51
N LYS A 90 -8.11 -4.22 -3.34
CA LYS A 90 -9.54 -4.39 -3.06
C LYS A 90 -9.90 -3.73 -1.72
N GLY A 91 -9.15 -4.01 -0.67
CA GLY A 91 -9.36 -3.45 0.66
C GLY A 91 -9.29 -1.92 0.72
N VAL A 92 -8.33 -1.30 0.02
CA VAL A 92 -8.23 0.16 -0.11
C VAL A 92 -9.46 0.76 -0.79
N LEU A 93 -10.00 0.10 -1.82
CA LEU A 93 -11.21 0.56 -2.51
C LEU A 93 -12.45 0.42 -1.62
N ASP A 94 -12.59 -0.71 -0.91
CA ASP A 94 -13.69 -0.97 0.02
C ASP A 94 -13.67 0.05 1.18
N HIS A 95 -12.49 0.32 1.74
CA HIS A 95 -12.30 1.36 2.76
C HIS A 95 -12.68 2.76 2.24
N ALA A 96 -12.22 3.12 1.03
CA ALA A 96 -12.55 4.41 0.44
C ALA A 96 -14.06 4.57 0.18
N ARG A 97 -14.73 3.48 -0.22
CA ARG A 97 -16.18 3.45 -0.38
C ARG A 97 -16.90 3.64 0.96
N ALA A 98 -16.51 2.87 1.98
CA ALA A 98 -17.10 2.99 3.31
C ALA A 98 -16.91 4.40 3.90
N ALA A 99 -15.75 5.01 3.70
CA ALA A 99 -15.47 6.38 4.11
C ALA A 99 -16.29 7.44 3.35
N GLU A 100 -16.70 7.17 2.11
CA GLU A 100 -17.59 8.05 1.34
C GLU A 100 -19.06 7.90 1.74
N GLU A 101 -19.48 6.69 2.16
CA GLU A 101 -20.87 6.39 2.53
C GLU A 101 -21.16 6.77 3.99
N ASN A 102 -20.30 6.40 4.95
CA ASN A 102 -20.49 6.65 6.37
C ASN A 102 -19.18 7.10 7.05
N PRO A 103 -18.77 8.38 6.90
CA PRO A 103 -17.46 8.87 7.38
C PRO A 103 -17.24 8.74 8.89
N SER A 104 -18.30 8.76 9.71
CA SER A 104 -18.23 8.63 11.17
C SER A 104 -17.88 7.23 11.66
N ASP A 105 -18.11 6.23 10.81
CA ASP A 105 -18.10 4.82 11.23
C ASP A 105 -16.77 4.14 10.88
N VAL A 106 -15.93 4.83 10.11
CA VAL A 106 -14.61 4.35 9.71
C VAL A 106 -13.51 5.12 10.41
N LEU A 107 -12.48 4.40 10.84
CA LEU A 107 -11.25 5.02 11.30
C LEU A 107 -10.58 5.82 10.17
N GLY A 108 -9.89 6.91 10.52
CA GLY A 108 -9.14 7.73 9.56
C GLY A 108 -8.18 6.90 8.69
N ALA A 109 -7.98 7.34 7.44
CA ALA A 109 -7.20 6.59 6.44
C ALA A 109 -5.75 6.31 6.90
N LYS A 110 -5.11 7.27 7.57
CA LYS A 110 -3.74 7.12 8.11
C LYS A 110 -3.69 6.06 9.19
N GLU A 111 -4.57 6.17 10.18
CA GLU A 111 -4.65 5.24 11.32
C GLU A 111 -5.00 3.83 10.85
N THR A 112 -5.98 3.70 9.93
CA THR A 112 -6.35 2.42 9.29
C THR A 112 -5.16 1.79 8.56
N SER A 113 -4.45 2.57 7.74
CA SER A 113 -3.28 2.10 6.99
C SER A 113 -2.16 1.60 7.91
N LEU A 114 -1.80 2.39 8.93
CA LEU A 114 -0.73 2.03 9.85
C LEU A 114 -1.08 0.76 10.65
N LEU A 115 -2.33 0.64 11.12
CA LEU A 115 -2.81 -0.57 11.80
C LEU A 115 -2.79 -1.79 10.87
N ALA A 116 -3.28 -1.65 9.64
CA ALA A 116 -3.30 -2.72 8.64
C ALA A 116 -1.87 -3.22 8.34
N MET A 117 -0.92 -2.30 8.13
CA MET A 117 0.48 -2.66 7.88
C MET A 117 1.16 -3.27 9.12
N SER A 118 0.84 -2.80 10.33
CA SER A 118 1.32 -3.44 11.57
C SER A 118 0.81 -4.87 11.75
N LEU A 119 -0.47 -5.12 11.43
CA LEU A 119 -1.06 -6.47 11.51
C LEU A 119 -0.45 -7.40 10.45
N LEU A 120 -0.27 -6.91 9.21
CA LEU A 120 0.43 -7.64 8.16
C LEU A 120 1.86 -8.04 8.60
N MET A 121 2.63 -7.11 9.17
CA MET A 121 3.99 -7.38 9.63
C MET A 121 4.02 -8.39 10.79
N ARG A 122 3.09 -8.29 11.75
CA ARG A 122 2.95 -9.27 12.83
C ARG A 122 2.60 -10.65 12.30
N ALA A 123 1.66 -10.74 11.36
CA ALA A 123 1.31 -12.00 10.73
C ALA A 123 2.46 -12.59 9.91
N ALA A 124 3.32 -11.74 9.35
CA ALA A 124 4.58 -12.12 8.71
C ALA A 124 5.72 -12.46 9.70
N GLN A 125 5.40 -12.55 11.01
CA GLN A 125 6.35 -12.85 12.10
C GLN A 125 7.54 -11.87 12.15
N VAL A 126 7.28 -10.59 11.91
CA VAL A 126 8.26 -9.52 12.07
C VAL A 126 8.08 -8.88 13.44
N GLU A 127 9.05 -9.10 14.31
CA GLU A 127 9.06 -8.59 15.68
C GLU A 127 9.18 -7.06 15.72
N LEU A 128 8.78 -6.41 16.81
CA LEU A 128 8.73 -4.94 16.89
C LEU A 128 10.07 -4.28 16.50
N GLY A 129 11.20 -4.80 16.99
CA GLY A 129 12.52 -4.26 16.63
C GLY A 129 12.84 -4.44 15.14
N GLU A 130 12.39 -5.54 14.54
CA GLU A 130 12.53 -5.81 13.12
C GLU A 130 11.59 -4.97 12.24
N GLN A 131 10.41 -4.60 12.75
CA GLN A 131 9.54 -3.63 12.10
C GLN A 131 10.24 -2.27 11.97
N GLY A 132 11.13 -1.93 12.91
CA GLY A 132 12.03 -0.78 12.78
C GLY A 132 12.88 -0.79 11.51
N ASP A 133 13.43 -1.95 11.13
CA ASP A 133 14.16 -2.12 9.86
C ASP A 133 13.22 -1.98 8.65
N VAL A 134 12.00 -2.50 8.73
CA VAL A 134 11.00 -2.30 7.66
C VAL A 134 10.72 -0.82 7.46
N TRP A 135 10.45 -0.08 8.54
CA TRP A 135 10.21 1.36 8.48
C TRP A 135 11.44 2.15 8.02
N SER A 136 12.65 1.75 8.43
CA SER A 136 13.89 2.35 7.93
C SER A 136 14.01 2.22 6.41
N ARG A 137 13.71 1.05 5.84
CA ARG A 137 13.73 0.86 4.38
C ARG A 137 12.68 1.69 3.64
N VAL A 138 11.55 1.97 4.28
CA VAL A 138 10.52 2.89 3.75
C VAL A 138 11.05 4.33 3.79
N GLU A 139 11.67 4.72 4.90
CA GLU A 139 12.31 6.03 5.11
C GLU A 139 13.44 6.28 4.09
N ASP A 140 14.30 5.30 3.81
CA ASP A 140 15.37 5.42 2.79
C ASP A 140 14.81 5.77 1.40
N ARG A 141 13.58 5.35 1.11
CA ARG A 141 12.87 5.64 -0.14
C ARG A 141 12.04 6.92 -0.06
N ARG A 142 11.84 7.48 1.13
CA ARG A 142 11.03 8.64 1.48
C ARG A 142 11.78 9.49 2.50
N PRO A 143 12.95 10.05 2.13
CA PRO A 143 13.74 10.84 3.07
C PRO A 143 12.95 12.05 3.56
N LEU A 144 13.22 12.47 4.80
CA LEU A 144 12.64 13.70 5.33
C LEU A 144 13.05 14.89 4.46
N PRO A 145 12.10 15.78 4.13
CA PRO A 145 12.42 17.09 3.54
C PRO A 145 13.36 17.90 4.44
N ASP A 146 14.25 18.69 3.82
CA ASP A 146 15.27 19.49 4.52
C ASP A 146 14.68 20.54 5.50
N ASP A 147 13.43 20.93 5.30
CA ASP A 147 12.72 21.89 6.16
C ASP A 147 12.13 21.27 7.44
N LEU A 148 12.23 19.95 7.61
CA LEU A 148 11.77 19.24 8.80
C LEU A 148 12.94 18.75 9.64
N THR A 149 12.93 19.10 10.92
CA THR A 149 13.93 18.56 11.86
C THR A 149 13.49 17.17 12.34
N PRO A 150 14.43 16.24 12.58
CA PRO A 150 14.13 14.97 13.22
C PRO A 150 13.33 15.13 14.52
N GLN A 151 13.68 16.14 15.32
CA GLN A 151 13.02 16.46 16.60
C GLN A 151 11.52 16.73 16.45
N GLN A 152 11.10 17.41 15.37
CA GLN A 152 9.68 17.66 15.10
C GLN A 152 8.92 16.34 14.88
N VAL A 153 9.54 15.38 14.19
CA VAL A 153 8.94 14.07 13.93
C VAL A 153 8.91 13.20 15.18
N SER A 154 9.92 13.30 16.05
CA SER A 154 10.00 12.55 17.32
C SER A 154 8.81 12.82 18.25
N THR A 155 8.20 14.01 18.18
CA THR A 155 6.97 14.30 18.93
C THR A 155 5.80 13.36 18.59
N MET A 156 5.81 12.75 17.40
CA MET A 156 4.78 11.81 16.94
C MET A 156 5.05 10.37 17.39
N ALA A 157 6.28 10.04 17.81
CA ALA A 157 6.69 8.67 18.11
C ALA A 157 5.87 8.00 19.24
N PRO A 158 5.50 8.68 20.35
CA PRO A 158 4.67 8.05 21.38
C PRO A 158 3.27 7.66 20.88
N SER A 159 2.63 8.52 20.09
CA SER A 159 1.32 8.24 19.48
C SER A 159 1.41 7.13 18.44
N MET A 160 2.48 7.14 17.64
CA MET A 160 2.76 6.09 16.68
C MET A 160 2.99 4.74 17.38
N ARG A 161 3.77 4.72 18.46
CA ARG A 161 4.03 3.50 19.24
C ARG A 161 2.76 2.89 19.80
N ARG A 162 1.85 3.71 20.34
CA ARG A 162 0.53 3.22 20.79
C ARG A 162 -0.25 2.56 19.65
N LEU A 163 -0.26 3.19 18.47
CA LEU A 163 -0.93 2.65 17.29
C LEU A 163 -0.32 1.32 16.83
N LEU A 164 1.00 1.25 16.68
CA LEU A 164 1.71 0.05 16.25
C LEU A 164 1.50 -1.13 17.21
N LEU A 165 1.41 -0.87 18.52
CA LEU A 165 1.21 -1.87 19.57
C LEU A 165 -0.26 -2.17 19.89
N THR A 166 -1.21 -1.48 19.25
CA THR A 166 -2.64 -1.67 19.55
C THR A 166 -3.09 -3.09 19.21
N ASP A 167 -3.77 -3.75 20.14
CA ASP A 167 -4.56 -4.95 19.84
C ASP A 167 -5.80 -4.55 19.03
N ALA A 168 -5.79 -4.88 17.75
CA ALA A 168 -6.87 -4.54 16.83
C ALA A 168 -8.07 -5.50 16.92
N ARG A 169 -7.95 -6.67 17.59
CA ARG A 169 -9.02 -7.69 17.61
C ARG A 169 -10.36 -7.15 18.15
N PRO A 170 -10.41 -6.37 19.24
CA PRO A 170 -11.66 -5.77 19.69
C PRO A 170 -12.24 -4.78 18.67
N LEU A 171 -11.37 -3.99 18.03
CA LEU A 171 -11.75 -2.96 17.05
C LEU A 171 -12.30 -3.57 15.75
N LEU A 172 -11.81 -4.76 15.38
CA LEU A 172 -12.31 -5.54 14.25
C LEU A 172 -13.69 -6.12 14.54
N ARG A 173 -13.95 -6.57 15.78
CA ARG A 173 -15.20 -7.27 16.14
C ARG A 173 -16.44 -6.37 16.11
N SER A 174 -16.34 -5.19 16.69
CA SER A 174 -17.49 -4.29 16.86
C SER A 174 -17.06 -2.83 17.00
N GLY A 175 -15.91 -2.46 16.45
CA GLY A 175 -15.34 -1.12 16.54
C GLY A 175 -15.12 -0.48 15.16
N PRO A 176 -14.33 0.61 15.10
CA PRO A 176 -14.16 1.43 13.90
C PRO A 176 -13.34 0.74 12.79
N LEU A 177 -12.84 -0.49 13.03
CA LEU A 177 -12.22 -1.34 12.02
C LEU A 177 -13.16 -2.43 11.49
N ALA A 178 -14.37 -2.58 12.03
CA ALA A 178 -15.33 -3.57 11.56
C ALA A 178 -15.61 -3.48 10.04
N PRO A 179 -15.73 -2.27 9.44
CA PRO A 179 -15.93 -2.14 7.98
C PRO A 179 -14.75 -2.64 7.13
N VAL A 180 -13.54 -2.72 7.71
CA VAL A 180 -12.32 -3.16 7.01
C VAL A 180 -11.82 -4.52 7.51
N ARG A 181 -12.65 -5.27 8.25
CA ARG A 181 -12.24 -6.54 8.85
C ARG A 181 -11.73 -7.55 7.82
N THR A 182 -12.50 -7.79 6.77
CA THR A 182 -12.16 -8.78 5.73
C THR A 182 -10.83 -8.42 5.04
N TRP A 183 -10.58 -7.13 4.84
CA TRP A 183 -9.30 -6.67 4.33
C TRP A 183 -8.15 -6.98 5.28
N ILE A 184 -8.32 -6.74 6.59
CA ILE A 184 -7.29 -7.06 7.58
C ILE A 184 -7.05 -8.57 7.68
N GLU A 185 -8.10 -9.40 7.66
CA GLU A 185 -7.99 -10.86 7.66
C GLU A 185 -7.23 -11.38 6.42
N ASP A 186 -7.50 -10.82 5.24
CA ASP A 186 -6.76 -11.14 4.02
C ASP A 186 -5.27 -10.74 4.14
N LEU A 187 -4.97 -9.57 4.70
CA LEU A 187 -3.59 -9.14 4.94
C LEU A 187 -2.87 -10.07 5.92
N GLU A 188 -3.52 -10.46 7.01
CA GLU A 188 -2.95 -11.42 7.97
C GLU A 188 -2.70 -12.78 7.32
N HIS A 189 -3.64 -13.27 6.52
CA HIS A 189 -3.47 -14.51 5.76
C HIS A 189 -2.23 -14.47 4.84
N HIS A 190 -2.07 -13.38 4.08
CA HIS A 190 -0.89 -13.19 3.22
C HIS A 190 0.40 -13.00 4.02
N GLY A 191 0.33 -12.35 5.18
CA GLY A 191 1.44 -12.25 6.12
C GLY A 191 1.93 -13.63 6.56
N HIS A 192 1.03 -14.51 6.98
CA HIS A 192 1.36 -15.89 7.36
C HIS A 192 1.97 -16.69 6.19
N ARG A 193 1.46 -16.54 4.96
CA ARG A 193 2.06 -17.16 3.77
C ARG A 193 3.47 -16.65 3.50
N LEU A 194 3.71 -15.35 3.67
CA LEU A 194 5.05 -14.77 3.53
C LEU A 194 6.00 -15.29 4.62
N ALA A 195 5.53 -15.45 5.85
CA ALA A 195 6.33 -16.03 6.93
C ALA A 195 6.72 -17.47 6.59
N ALA A 196 5.76 -18.31 6.18
CA ALA A 196 6.02 -19.70 5.82
C ALA A 196 7.06 -19.83 4.69
N ALA A 197 6.96 -18.99 3.65
CA ALA A 197 7.94 -18.98 2.56
C ALA A 197 9.34 -18.50 3.00
N ALA A 198 9.41 -17.56 3.96
CA ALA A 198 10.66 -17.11 4.53
C ALA A 198 11.34 -18.19 5.38
N GLU A 199 10.57 -18.93 6.18
CA GLU A 199 11.09 -20.04 7.01
C GLU A 199 11.52 -21.26 6.17
N ALA A 200 10.94 -21.43 4.99
CA ALA A 200 11.36 -22.45 4.01
C ALA A 200 12.63 -22.08 3.23
N ASP A 201 13.20 -20.87 3.45
CA ASP A 201 14.33 -20.30 2.70
C ASP A 201 14.09 -20.19 1.17
N ASP A 202 12.82 -20.15 0.76
CA ASP A 202 12.42 -20.06 -0.66
C ASP A 202 12.55 -18.64 -1.24
N LEU A 203 12.74 -17.63 -0.37
CA LEU A 203 12.74 -16.22 -0.75
C LEU A 203 14.14 -15.70 -1.02
N SER A 204 14.43 -15.31 -2.26
CA SER A 204 15.69 -14.65 -2.63
C SER A 204 15.86 -13.23 -2.05
N THR A 205 14.89 -12.75 -1.28
CA THR A 205 14.88 -11.43 -0.63
C THR A 205 14.11 -11.53 0.66
N GLY A 206 14.73 -11.08 1.76
CA GLY A 206 14.13 -11.23 3.08
C GLY A 206 12.78 -10.52 3.23
N ARG A 207 11.90 -11.11 4.06
CA ARG A 207 10.53 -10.62 4.34
C ARG A 207 10.46 -9.12 4.65
N ARG A 208 11.44 -8.58 5.38
CA ARG A 208 11.49 -7.15 5.75
C ARG A 208 11.58 -6.22 4.53
N ALA A 209 12.38 -6.58 3.53
CA ALA A 209 12.51 -5.81 2.30
C ALA A 209 11.26 -5.91 1.41
N ILE A 210 10.63 -7.09 1.38
CA ILE A 210 9.36 -7.33 0.67
C ILE A 210 8.24 -6.48 1.30
N LEU A 211 8.12 -6.50 2.63
CA LEU A 211 7.12 -5.73 3.37
C LEU A 211 7.32 -4.22 3.21
N ALA A 212 8.56 -3.73 3.31
CA ALA A 212 8.85 -2.30 3.08
C ALA A 212 8.42 -1.85 1.68
N ARG A 213 8.65 -2.69 0.68
CA ARG A 213 8.19 -2.45 -0.69
C ARG A 213 6.68 -2.47 -0.79
N HIS A 214 6.01 -3.42 -0.14
CA HIS A 214 4.55 -3.49 -0.11
C HIS A 214 3.95 -2.22 0.50
N ILE A 215 4.46 -1.75 1.65
CA ILE A 215 4.04 -0.52 2.32
C ILE A 215 4.12 0.69 1.38
N LEU A 216 5.20 0.83 0.62
CA LEU A 216 5.34 1.93 -0.35
C LEU A 216 4.24 1.88 -1.43
N PHE A 217 3.91 0.70 -1.93
CA PHE A 217 2.82 0.54 -2.89
C PHE A 217 1.45 0.78 -2.26
N HIS A 218 1.22 0.26 -1.06
CA HIS A 218 0.00 0.47 -0.27
C HIS A 218 -0.24 1.97 -0.01
N TRP A 219 0.77 2.72 0.45
CA TRP A 219 0.67 4.17 0.65
C TRP A 219 0.41 4.94 -0.64
N ASN A 220 0.97 4.48 -1.76
CA ASN A 220 0.65 5.04 -3.08
C ASN A 220 -0.81 4.77 -3.50
N ARG A 221 -1.39 3.62 -3.12
CA ARG A 221 -2.80 3.28 -3.35
C ARG A 221 -3.74 4.10 -2.47
N MET A 222 -3.40 4.25 -1.18
CA MET A 222 -4.11 5.11 -0.22
C MET A 222 -4.05 6.59 -0.60
N GLY A 223 -3.10 6.98 -1.47
CA GLY A 223 -3.01 8.33 -2.01
C GLY A 223 -2.33 9.32 -1.07
N PHE A 224 -1.54 8.85 -0.11
CA PHE A 224 -0.78 9.69 0.81
C PHE A 224 0.33 10.46 0.09
N GLY A 225 0.51 11.72 0.46
CA GLY A 225 1.57 12.57 -0.10
C GLY A 225 2.97 12.11 0.34
N LEU A 226 3.99 12.37 -0.48
CA LEU A 226 5.37 11.94 -0.20
C LEU A 226 5.89 12.49 1.13
N ARG A 227 5.56 13.74 1.46
CA ARG A 227 5.90 14.36 2.75
C ARG A 227 5.28 13.61 3.94
N GLN A 228 4.02 13.19 3.82
CA GLN A 228 3.35 12.41 4.87
C GLN A 228 4.01 11.05 5.04
N GLN A 229 4.32 10.37 3.93
CA GLN A 229 5.02 9.09 3.94
C GLN A 229 6.38 9.18 4.64
N ALA A 230 7.17 10.23 4.35
CA ALA A 230 8.46 10.47 4.99
C ALA A 230 8.33 10.65 6.51
N ILE A 231 7.42 11.54 6.94
CA ILE A 231 7.16 11.80 8.36
C ILE A 231 6.71 10.53 9.08
N TRP A 232 5.76 9.78 8.51
CA TRP A 232 5.23 8.59 9.17
C TRP A 232 6.22 7.43 9.19
N ALA A 233 7.04 7.25 8.15
CA ALA A 233 8.09 6.23 8.15
C ALA A 233 9.12 6.49 9.26
N ARG A 234 9.62 7.73 9.36
CA ARG A 234 10.55 8.14 10.44
C ARG A 234 9.90 7.96 11.82
N ALA A 235 8.67 8.45 12.01
CA ALA A 235 7.97 8.34 13.29
C ALA A 235 7.70 6.88 13.68
N ALA A 236 7.39 6.00 12.71
CA ALA A 236 7.16 4.58 12.94
C ALA A 236 8.45 3.81 13.23
N ARG A 237 9.55 4.15 12.54
CA ARG A 237 10.90 3.65 12.87
C ARG A 237 11.26 4.01 14.30
N GLU A 238 11.15 5.28 14.67
CA GLU A 238 11.47 5.74 16.03
C GLU A 238 10.56 5.08 17.08
N ALA A 239 9.27 4.92 16.79
CA ALA A 239 8.34 4.22 17.66
C ALA A 239 8.69 2.74 17.89
N ALA A 240 9.32 2.10 16.91
CA ALA A 240 9.67 0.68 16.94
C ALA A 240 11.03 0.42 17.62
N ILE A 241 12.06 1.23 17.33
CA ILE A 241 13.44 0.98 17.78
C ILE A 241 14.06 2.11 18.62
N GLY A 242 13.30 3.18 18.90
CA GLY A 242 13.79 4.35 19.64
C GLY A 242 14.49 5.38 18.75
N THR A 243 14.96 6.47 19.37
CA THR A 243 15.70 7.52 18.68
C THR A 243 17.09 7.01 18.29
N GLY A 244 17.29 6.76 17.01
CA GLY A 244 18.58 6.63 16.36
C GLY A 244 18.76 7.71 15.30
#